data_AF-A0ABD5Q0Z4-F1
#
_entry.id   AF-A0ABD5Q0Z4-F1
#
_cell.length_a   1.000
_cell.length_b   1.000
_cell.length_c   1.000
_cell.angle_alpha   90.00
_cell.angle_beta   90.00
_cell.angle_gamma   90.00
#
_symmetry.space_group_name_H-M   'P 1'
#
loop_
_entity.id
_entity.type
_entity.pdbx_description
1 polymer ?
#
loop_
_entity_poly.entity_id
_entity_poly.type
_entity_poly.pdbx_seq_one_letter_code
_entity_poly.pdbx_strand_id
1 'polypeptide(L)'
;MEESSSREIALTASETGTVLEALEQHESDATDATETELDDLESRFDRDLGDGEAAEVELTRADAHVVLSALEEREPLTSGRDREKLLALRGRFAEAFEFDDRVPEGAEPMEDERYPGGT
;
A
#
# COMPACT_ATOMS: atom_id res chain seq x y z
N MET A 1 27.98 2.74 6.30
CA MET A 1 27.00 3.81 6.03
C MET A 1 26.22 3.32 4.84
N GLU A 2 25.17 2.56 5.10
CA GLU A 2 24.20 2.25 4.04
C GLU A 2 23.46 3.56 3.78
N GLU A 3 23.52 4.04 2.55
CA GLU A 3 22.69 5.15 2.11
C GLU A 3 21.25 4.70 2.33
N SER A 4 20.55 5.32 3.29
CA SER A 4 19.08 5.27 3.35
C SER A 4 18.59 5.85 2.04
N SER A 5 18.47 5.00 1.04
CA SER A 5 18.14 5.41 -0.32
C SER A 5 16.65 5.73 -0.31
N SER A 6 16.35 7.01 -0.18
CA SER A 6 14.99 7.51 -0.36
C SER A 6 14.60 7.43 -1.84
N ARG A 7 13.33 7.19 -2.10
CA ARG A 7 12.74 7.20 -3.45
C ARG A 7 11.48 8.01 -3.47
N GLU A 8 11.21 8.61 -4.61
CA GLU A 8 10.02 9.40 -4.87
C GLU A 8 8.92 8.53 -5.48
N ILE A 9 7.69 8.68 -4.98
CA ILE A 9 6.50 8.07 -5.57
C ILE A 9 5.46 9.16 -5.85
N ALA A 10 4.94 9.18 -7.07
CA ALA A 10 3.90 10.13 -7.46
C ALA A 10 2.52 9.59 -7.04
N LEU A 11 1.81 10.36 -6.21
CA LEU A 11 0.45 10.06 -5.77
C LEU A 11 -0.51 11.19 -6.14
N THR A 12 -1.70 10.84 -6.63
CA THR A 12 -2.81 11.79 -6.77
C THR A 12 -3.45 12.10 -5.43
N ALA A 13 -4.14 13.24 -5.31
CA ALA A 13 -4.90 13.60 -4.10
C ALA A 13 -5.82 12.48 -3.60
N SER A 14 -6.47 11.74 -4.51
CA SER A 14 -7.32 10.61 -4.15
C SER A 14 -6.51 9.47 -3.54
N GLU A 15 -5.36 9.13 -4.09
CA GLU A 15 -4.49 8.06 -3.59
C GLU A 15 -3.84 8.43 -2.27
N THR A 16 -3.39 9.67 -2.13
CA THR A 16 -2.90 10.25 -0.88
C THR A 16 -3.93 10.11 0.23
N GLY A 17 -5.20 10.44 -0.03
CA GLY A 17 -6.29 10.23 0.93
C GLY A 17 -6.44 8.76 1.36
N THR A 18 -6.31 7.82 0.41
CA THR A 18 -6.38 6.38 0.73
C THR A 18 -5.20 5.91 1.58
N VAL A 19 -4.00 6.46 1.38
CA VAL A 19 -2.83 6.20 2.24
C VAL A 19 -3.06 6.75 3.64
N LEU A 20 -3.46 8.02 3.77
CA LEU A 20 -3.72 8.67 5.05
C LEU A 20 -4.74 7.90 5.87
N GLU A 21 -5.90 7.59 5.29
CA GLU A 21 -6.94 6.81 5.96
C GLU A 21 -6.45 5.41 6.40
N ALA A 22 -5.50 4.81 5.69
CA ALA A 22 -4.91 3.53 6.08
C ALA A 22 -3.91 3.70 7.23
N LEU A 23 -3.11 4.77 7.22
CA LEU A 23 -2.18 5.12 8.30
C LEU A 23 -2.93 5.48 9.60
N GLU A 24 -4.00 6.29 9.52
CA GLU A 24 -4.86 6.63 10.67
C GLU A 24 -5.46 5.38 11.32
N GLN A 25 -5.88 4.41 10.50
CA GLN A 25 -6.37 3.12 11.00
C GLN A 25 -5.26 2.29 11.62
N HIS A 26 -4.07 2.27 11.01
CA HIS A 26 -2.92 1.54 11.52
C HIS A 26 -2.44 2.12 12.86
N GLU A 27 -2.46 3.45 13.03
CA GLU A 27 -2.13 4.13 14.29
C GLU A 27 -3.04 3.68 15.43
N SER A 28 -4.34 3.49 15.16
CA SER A 28 -5.31 3.06 16.18
C SER A 28 -5.00 1.70 16.81
N ASP A 29 -4.27 0.83 16.10
CA ASP A 29 -3.80 -0.48 16.57
C ASP A 29 -2.29 -0.48 16.93
N ALA A 30 -1.58 0.63 16.68
CA ALA A 30 -0.16 0.76 16.89
C ALA A 30 0.20 0.96 18.39
N THR A 31 1.46 0.68 18.72
CA THR A 31 1.99 0.99 20.05
C THR A 31 2.48 2.44 20.13
N ASP A 32 2.50 3.03 21.33
CA ASP A 32 3.01 4.40 21.62
C ASP A 32 4.38 4.71 20.96
N ALA A 33 5.25 3.69 20.82
CA ALA A 33 6.58 3.84 20.23
C ALA A 33 6.57 4.07 18.71
N THR A 34 5.53 3.62 18.01
CA THR A 34 5.35 3.74 16.55
C THR A 34 4.47 4.93 16.18
N GLU A 35 3.74 5.52 17.14
CA GLU A 35 2.84 6.66 16.93
C GLU A 35 3.59 7.89 16.37
N THR A 36 4.78 8.21 16.92
CA THR A 36 5.60 9.32 16.41
C THR A 36 6.08 9.09 14.97
N GLU A 37 6.42 7.85 14.62
CA GLU A 37 6.86 7.53 13.25
C GLU A 37 5.71 7.60 12.24
N LEU A 38 4.48 7.34 12.68
CA LEU A 38 3.27 7.45 11.87
C LEU A 38 2.87 8.91 11.65
N ASP A 39 2.87 9.75 12.69
CA ASP A 39 2.56 11.19 12.56
C ASP A 39 3.54 11.90 11.59
N ASP A 40 4.84 11.62 11.72
CA ASP A 40 5.86 12.12 10.79
C ASP A 40 5.60 11.66 9.34
N LEU A 41 5.08 10.45 9.15
CA LEU A 41 4.77 9.88 7.83
C LEU A 41 3.49 10.48 7.25
N GLU A 42 2.44 10.60 8.05
CA GLU A 42 1.17 11.24 7.70
C GLU A 42 1.39 12.69 7.30
N SER A 43 2.22 13.44 8.03
CA SER A 43 2.57 14.82 7.68
C SER A 43 3.20 14.96 6.28
N ARG A 44 3.89 13.93 5.77
CA ARG A 44 4.45 13.95 4.40
C ARG A 44 3.38 13.76 3.31
N PHE A 45 2.27 13.12 3.68
CA PHE A 45 1.11 12.90 2.82
C PHE A 45 0.04 13.98 2.99
N ASP A 46 -0.04 14.66 4.14
CA ASP A 46 -0.93 15.79 4.42
C ASP A 46 -0.45 17.08 3.73
N ARG A 47 -0.45 17.03 2.41
CA ARG A 47 -0.11 18.14 1.52
C ARG A 47 -1.35 18.55 0.76
N ASP A 48 -1.60 19.86 0.70
CA ASP A 48 -2.75 20.41 -0.02
C ASP A 48 -2.55 20.19 -1.54
N LEU A 49 -3.22 19.17 -2.09
CA LEU A 49 -3.17 18.83 -3.51
C LEU A 49 -4.50 19.17 -4.18
N GLY A 50 -4.41 19.80 -5.35
CA GLY A 50 -5.59 20.04 -6.19
C GLY A 50 -6.21 18.75 -6.75
N ASP A 51 -7.50 18.82 -7.12
CA ASP A 51 -8.19 17.72 -7.80
C ASP A 51 -7.46 17.30 -9.09
N GLY A 52 -6.96 16.07 -9.11
CA GLY A 52 -6.21 15.50 -10.24
C GLY A 52 -4.74 15.87 -10.31
N GLU A 53 -4.22 16.64 -9.33
CA GLU A 53 -2.80 16.90 -9.19
C GLU A 53 -2.11 15.69 -8.56
N ALA A 54 -0.95 15.33 -9.12
CA ALA A 54 -0.07 14.31 -8.56
C ALA A 54 1.13 15.00 -7.91
N ALA A 55 1.53 14.52 -6.74
CA ALA A 55 2.70 15.03 -6.05
C ALA A 55 3.66 13.90 -5.66
N GLU A 56 4.94 14.23 -5.74
CA GLU A 56 6.03 13.30 -5.49
C GLU A 56 6.33 13.25 -3.99
N VAL A 57 6.17 12.06 -3.41
CA VAL A 57 6.46 11.81 -1.99
C VAL A 57 7.79 11.08 -1.91
N GLU A 58 8.77 11.73 -1.29
CA GLU A 58 10.02 11.08 -0.95
C GLU A 58 9.80 10.22 0.30
N LEU A 59 10.11 8.93 0.19
CA LEU A 59 9.98 7.94 1.25
C LEU A 59 11.24 7.08 1.32
N THR A 60 11.57 6.63 2.53
CA THR A 60 12.55 5.57 2.71
C THR A 60 11.90 4.21 2.50
N ARG A 61 12.74 3.16 2.39
CA ARG A 61 12.24 1.79 2.36
C ARG A 61 11.48 1.40 3.64
N ALA A 62 11.86 1.95 4.79
CA ALA A 62 11.16 1.69 6.04
C ALA A 62 9.76 2.32 6.02
N ASP A 63 9.66 3.58 5.59
CA ASP A 63 8.37 4.27 5.44
C ASP A 63 7.45 3.51 4.48
N ALA A 64 7.96 3.09 3.32
CA ALA A 64 7.19 2.34 2.34
C ALA A 64 6.69 0.98 2.88
N HIS A 65 7.47 0.32 3.75
CA HIS A 65 7.03 -0.91 4.42
C HIS A 65 5.87 -0.65 5.38
N VAL A 66 5.90 0.46 6.12
CA VAL A 66 4.80 0.87 7.00
C VAL A 66 3.54 1.16 6.19
N VAL A 67 3.66 1.93 5.11
CA VAL A 67 2.53 2.20 4.20
C VAL A 67 1.94 0.91 3.64
N LEU A 68 2.77 -0.03 3.18
CA LEU A 68 2.31 -1.32 2.68
C LEU A 68 1.55 -2.11 3.75
N SER A 69 2.09 -2.16 4.97
CA SER A 69 1.45 -2.87 6.10
C SER A 69 0.07 -2.27 6.41
N ALA A 70 -0.02 -0.94 6.50
CA ALA A 70 -1.27 -0.23 6.72
C ALA A 70 -2.31 -0.51 5.62
N LEU A 71 -1.88 -0.52 4.35
CA LEU A 71 -2.76 -0.87 3.23
C LEU A 71 -3.22 -2.33 3.30
N GLU A 72 -2.34 -3.27 3.65
CA GLU A 72 -2.67 -4.69 3.80
C GLU A 72 -3.69 -4.95 4.92
N GLU A 73 -3.59 -4.23 6.04
CA GLU A 73 -4.55 -4.32 7.15
C GLU A 73 -5.93 -3.77 6.79
N ARG A 74 -5.97 -2.75 5.91
CA ARG A 74 -7.23 -2.17 5.41
C ARG A 74 -7.86 -2.98 4.27
N GLU A 75 -7.09 -3.80 3.54
CA GLU A 75 -7.59 -4.64 2.43
C GLU A 75 -8.84 -5.47 2.79
N PRO A 76 -8.89 -6.26 3.90
CA PRO A 76 -10.06 -7.06 4.25
C PRO A 76 -11.29 -6.24 4.65
N LEU A 77 -11.11 -4.98 5.01
CA LEU A 77 -12.19 -4.06 5.40
C LEU A 77 -12.74 -3.27 4.20
N THR A 78 -12.06 -3.33 3.06
CA THR A 78 -12.39 -2.56 1.86
C THR A 78 -13.03 -3.46 0.81
N SER A 79 -14.02 -2.95 0.07
CA SER A 79 -14.75 -3.73 -0.93
C SER A 79 -15.05 -2.92 -2.18
N GLY A 80 -15.29 -3.62 -3.30
CA GLY A 80 -15.62 -2.99 -4.58
C GLY A 80 -14.48 -2.14 -5.13
N ARG A 81 -14.82 -0.96 -5.65
CA ARG A 81 -13.89 -0.06 -6.36
C ARG A 81 -12.75 0.44 -5.47
N ASP A 82 -13.01 0.66 -4.19
CA ASP A 82 -11.99 1.10 -3.24
C ASP A 82 -10.94 0.01 -2.98
N ARG A 83 -11.35 -1.27 -3.03
CA ARG A 83 -10.41 -2.40 -2.92
C ARG A 83 -9.50 -2.49 -4.13
N GLU A 84 -10.05 -2.32 -5.34
CA GLU A 84 -9.25 -2.29 -6.58
C GLU A 84 -8.21 -1.17 -6.54
N LYS A 85 -8.61 0.01 -6.05
CA LYS A 85 -7.71 1.15 -5.89
C LYS A 85 -6.61 0.87 -4.86
N LEU A 86 -6.95 0.31 -3.70
CA LEU A 86 -5.99 -0.06 -2.66
C LEU A 86 -4.98 -1.10 -3.18
N LEU A 87 -5.44 -2.13 -3.89
CA LEU A 87 -4.56 -3.14 -4.49
C LEU A 87 -3.61 -2.55 -5.53
N ALA A 88 -4.11 -1.67 -6.40
CA ALA A 88 -3.27 -0.97 -7.38
C ALA A 88 -2.20 -0.10 -6.68
N LEU A 89 -2.59 0.58 -5.59
CA LEU A 89 -1.69 1.40 -4.78
C LEU A 89 -0.59 0.53 -4.14
N ARG A 90 -0.97 -0.58 -3.52
CA ARG A 90 -0.06 -1.56 -2.91
C ARG A 90 0.95 -2.09 -3.93
N GLY A 91 0.50 -2.51 -5.11
CA GLY A 91 1.39 -2.98 -6.18
C GLY A 91 2.40 -1.92 -6.63
N ARG A 92 1.97 -0.65 -6.74
CA ARG A 92 2.87 0.45 -7.11
C ARG A 92 3.93 0.74 -6.04
N PHE A 93 3.56 0.71 -4.76
CA PHE A 93 4.53 0.85 -3.66
C PHE A 93 5.51 -0.34 -3.62
N ALA A 94 5.01 -1.57 -3.81
CA ALA A 94 5.86 -2.75 -3.86
C ALA A 94 6.87 -2.68 -5.02
N GLU A 95 6.41 -2.29 -6.21
CA GLU A 95 7.27 -2.11 -7.39
C GLU A 95 8.29 -0.99 -7.19
N ALA A 96 7.86 0.19 -6.74
CA ALA A 96 8.74 1.35 -6.56
C ALA A 96 9.88 1.11 -5.56
N PHE A 97 9.63 0.30 -4.53
CA PHE A 97 10.58 0.02 -3.45
C PHE A 97 11.16 -1.40 -3.48
N GLU A 98 10.93 -2.15 -4.57
CA GLU A 98 11.45 -3.50 -4.80
C GLU A 98 11.15 -4.45 -3.63
N PHE A 99 9.90 -4.43 -3.16
CA PHE A 99 9.40 -5.47 -2.27
C PHE A 99 8.97 -6.67 -3.11
N ASP A 100 9.31 -7.88 -2.66
CA ASP A 100 8.75 -9.11 -3.23
C ASP A 100 7.23 -9.03 -3.12
N ASP A 101 6.55 -8.94 -4.27
CA ASP A 101 5.10 -9.06 -4.35
C ASP A 101 4.75 -10.48 -3.89
N ARG A 102 4.54 -10.64 -2.58
CA ARG A 102 3.97 -11.86 -2.03
C ARG A 102 2.50 -11.86 -2.45
N VAL A 103 2.27 -12.25 -3.70
CA VAL A 103 1.00 -12.87 -4.09
C VAL A 103 0.74 -13.91 -3.01
N PRO A 104 -0.38 -13.85 -2.27
CA PRO A 104 -0.66 -14.86 -1.27
C PRO A 104 -0.58 -16.23 -1.94
N GLU A 105 0.39 -17.05 -1.53
CA GLU A 105 0.48 -18.47 -1.88
C GLU A 105 -0.86 -19.10 -1.46
N GLY A 106 -1.76 -19.27 -2.42
CA GLY A 106 -3.17 -19.56 -2.16
C GLY A 106 -4.10 -19.28 -3.34
N ALA A 107 -3.67 -18.52 -4.35
CA ALA A 107 -4.24 -18.63 -5.69
C ALA A 107 -3.67 -19.89 -6.37
N GLU A 108 -3.98 -21.06 -5.82
CA GLU A 108 -3.86 -22.29 -6.61
C GLU A 108 -4.75 -22.08 -7.85
N PRO A 109 -4.23 -22.28 -9.08
CA PRO A 109 -5.11 -22.34 -10.22
C PRO A 109 -6.12 -23.43 -9.92
N MET A 110 -7.42 -23.12 -9.90
CA MET A 110 -8.42 -24.18 -9.88
C MET A 110 -8.10 -25.05 -11.09
N GLU A 111 -7.58 -26.26 -10.83
CA GLU A 111 -7.41 -27.26 -11.87
C GLU A 111 -8.82 -27.49 -12.42
N ASP A 112 -9.05 -26.95 -13.61
CA ASP A 112 -10.21 -27.23 -14.43
C ASP A 112 -10.20 -28.75 -14.62
N GLU A 113 -10.97 -29.48 -13.80
CA GLU A 113 -11.20 -30.93 -13.92
C GLU A 113 -11.91 -31.15 -15.26
N ARG A 114 -11.10 -31.12 -16.33
CA ARG A 114 -11.48 -31.52 -17.67
C ARG A 114 -11.87 -32.98 -17.61
N TYR A 115 -13.18 -33.20 -17.60
CA TYR A 115 -13.90 -34.36 -18.11
C TYR A 115 -12.99 -35.33 -18.89
N PRO A 116 -12.72 -36.54 -18.39
CA PRO A 116 -12.23 -37.59 -19.26
C PRO A 116 -13.43 -38.13 -20.07
N GLY A 117 -13.59 -37.58 -21.26
CA GLY A 117 -14.22 -38.29 -22.36
C GLY A 117 -13.25 -39.30 -22.96
N GLY A 118 -13.69 -40.53 -23.14
CA GLY A 118 -13.01 -41.60 -23.89
C GLY A 118 -13.16 -42.95 -23.16
N THR A 119 -13.60 -44.04 -23.77
CA THR A 119 -13.89 -44.41 -25.17
C THR A 119 -14.88 -45.57 -25.16
#